data_AF-A0A847GAM5-F1
#
_entry.id   AF-A0A847GAM5-F1
#
_cell.length_a   1.000
_cell.length_b   1.000
_cell.length_c   1.000
_cell.angle_alpha   90.00
_cell.angle_beta   90.00
_cell.angle_gamma   90.00
#
_symmetry.space_group_name_H-M   'P 1'
#
loop_
_entity.id
_entity.type
_entity.pdbx_description
1 polymer ?
#
loop_
_entity_poly.entity_id
_entity_poly.type
_entity_poly.pdbx_seq_one_letter_code
_entity_poly.pdbx_strand_id
1 'polypeptide(L)'
;IINRGGGTALITVYNSDENGGEADTDVTVHMDGRAFTVPAGTKVRLTPGESITITQGLYHDFAVEAGTGAVLLGEVSMCNDDLNDNRFYEPMGRFPTVEEDEPAYRLLCNEYPPARD
;
A
#
# COMPACT_ATOMS: atom_id res chain seq x y z
N ILE A 1 -1.13 7.37 -1.51
CA ILE A 1 -1.39 6.49 -2.67
C ILE A 1 -2.26 7.25 -3.67
N ILE A 2 -1.97 7.13 -4.96
CA ILE A 2 -2.63 7.88 -6.04
C ILE A 2 -2.99 6.92 -7.17
N ASN A 3 -4.24 6.91 -7.62
CA ASN A 3 -4.60 6.26 -8.88
C ASN A 3 -4.23 7.20 -10.03
N ARG A 4 -3.14 6.89 -10.73
CA ARG A 4 -2.64 7.69 -11.86
C ARG A 4 -3.37 7.40 -13.18
N GLY A 5 -4.15 6.32 -13.26
CA GLY A 5 -4.87 5.95 -14.48
C GLY A 5 -5.26 4.48 -14.57
N GLY A 6 -6.14 4.16 -15.52
CA GLY A 6 -6.63 2.80 -15.77
C GLY A 6 -7.96 2.53 -15.06
N GLY A 7 -8.04 1.40 -14.36
CA GLY A 7 -9.22 0.98 -13.60
C GLY A 7 -9.41 1.70 -12.25
N THR A 8 -10.22 1.12 -11.37
CA THR A 8 -10.48 1.61 -10.01
C THR A 8 -9.69 0.79 -8.99
N ALA A 9 -8.95 1.45 -8.11
CA ALA A 9 -8.34 0.82 -6.94
C ALA A 9 -9.32 0.84 -5.75
N LEU A 10 -9.35 -0.25 -4.99
CA LEU A 10 -10.08 -0.39 -3.74
C LEU A 10 -9.05 -0.48 -2.62
N ILE A 11 -9.14 0.43 -1.65
CA ILE A 11 -8.26 0.47 -0.48
C ILE A 11 -9.11 0.18 0.75
N THR A 12 -9.00 -1.02 1.32
CA THR A 12 -9.64 -1.31 2.62
C THR A 12 -8.89 -0.59 3.71
N VAL A 13 -9.57 0.00 4.70
CA VAL A 13 -8.91 0.77 5.77
C VAL A 13 -9.34 0.34 7.17
N TYR A 14 -8.37 0.25 8.07
CA TYR A 14 -8.57 0.02 9.52
C TYR A 14 -7.60 0.88 10.32
N ASN A 15 -8.00 1.36 11.50
CA ASN A 15 -7.04 1.88 12.47
C ASN A 15 -6.27 0.71 13.09
N SER A 16 -5.00 0.90 13.43
CA SER A 16 -4.26 -0.04 14.28
C SER A 16 -4.66 0.12 15.74
N ASP A 17 -4.90 -0.98 16.46
CA ASP A 17 -5.04 -0.95 17.92
C ASP A 17 -3.67 -0.92 18.64
N GLU A 18 -3.69 -0.87 19.98
CA GLU A 18 -2.49 -0.82 20.82
C GLU A 18 -1.62 -2.09 20.76
N ASN A 19 -2.21 -3.22 20.38
CA ASN A 19 -1.53 -4.50 20.14
C ASN A 19 -1.12 -4.62 18.66
N GLY A 20 -1.47 -3.63 17.85
CA GLY A 20 -1.39 -3.51 16.41
C GLY A 20 -2.14 -4.61 15.64
N GLY A 21 -3.31 -5.00 16.15
CA GLY A 21 -4.38 -5.58 15.35
C GLY A 21 -5.19 -4.50 14.61
N GLU A 22 -6.20 -4.93 13.86
CA GLU A 22 -7.19 -4.05 13.23
C GLU A 22 -8.27 -3.66 14.26
N ALA A 23 -8.42 -2.37 14.52
CA ALA A 23 -9.44 -1.87 15.44
C ALA A 23 -10.82 -1.76 14.76
N ASP A 24 -11.87 -2.16 15.48
CA ASP A 24 -13.27 -1.94 15.10
C ASP A 24 -13.74 -0.52 15.47
N THR A 25 -13.06 0.48 14.90
CA THR A 25 -13.39 1.90 15.11
C THR A 25 -13.48 2.62 13.78
N ASP A 26 -14.38 3.59 13.72
CA ASP A 26 -14.53 4.48 12.58
C ASP A 26 -13.17 5.11 12.17
N VAL A 27 -12.88 5.06 10.87
CA VAL A 27 -11.63 5.52 10.27
C VAL A 27 -11.84 6.90 9.65
N THR A 28 -10.99 7.86 10.00
CA THR A 28 -10.94 9.15 9.30
C THR A 28 -10.05 9.03 8.07
N VAL A 29 -10.65 9.21 6.90
CA VAL A 29 -10.00 9.12 5.60
C VAL A 29 -9.74 10.52 5.05
N HIS A 30 -8.54 10.73 4.53
CA HIS A 30 -8.14 11.94 3.83
C HIS A 30 -7.96 11.64 2.34
N MET A 31 -8.82 12.21 1.50
CA MET A 31 -8.75 12.06 0.04
C MET A 31 -8.84 13.42 -0.65
N ASP A 32 -7.88 13.69 -1.52
CA ASP A 32 -7.87 14.87 -2.41
C ASP A 32 -8.18 16.20 -1.70
N GLY A 33 -7.65 16.35 -0.47
CA GLY A 33 -7.83 17.55 0.37
C GLY A 33 -9.10 17.57 1.23
N ARG A 34 -9.95 16.54 1.16
CA ARG A 34 -11.15 16.37 2.00
C ARG A 34 -10.93 15.32 3.07
N ALA A 35 -11.50 15.55 4.25
CA ALA A 35 -11.62 14.55 5.31
C ALA A 35 -13.07 14.07 5.46
N PHE A 36 -13.26 12.77 5.69
CA PHE A 36 -14.54 12.16 6.06
C PHE A 36 -14.31 10.85 6.82
N THR A 37 -15.35 10.36 7.48
CA THR A 37 -15.29 9.15 8.31
C THR A 37 -16.01 7.99 7.62
N VAL A 38 -15.44 6.80 7.72
CA VAL A 38 -16.02 5.54 7.24
C VAL A 38 -15.92 4.46 8.32
N PRO A 39 -16.82 3.46 8.35
CA PRO A 39 -16.67 2.31 9.23
C PRO A 39 -15.35 1.56 8.97
N ALA A 40 -14.81 0.91 10.01
CA ALA A 40 -13.69 -0.01 9.87
C ALA A 40 -13.95 -1.06 8.76
N GLY A 41 -12.94 -1.35 7.96
CA GLY A 41 -13.05 -2.31 6.84
C GLY A 41 -13.77 -1.79 5.60
N THR A 42 -14.06 -0.49 5.54
CA THR A 42 -14.60 0.11 4.33
C THR A 42 -13.57 0.04 3.19
N LYS A 43 -14.03 -0.42 2.01
CA LYS A 43 -13.27 -0.35 0.76
C LYS A 43 -13.45 1.00 0.10
N VAL A 44 -12.49 1.89 0.31
CA VAL A 44 -12.47 3.22 -0.29
C VAL A 44 -12.11 3.08 -1.77
N ARG A 45 -12.95 3.61 -2.65
CA ARG A 45 -12.75 3.57 -4.10
C ARG A 45 -11.90 4.76 -4.54
N LEU A 46 -10.82 4.49 -5.26
CA LEU A 46 -9.98 5.48 -5.94
C LEU A 46 -10.10 5.28 -7.44
N THR A 47 -10.81 6.18 -8.11
CA THR A 47 -10.91 6.27 -9.57
C THR A 47 -9.72 7.07 -10.14
N PRO A 48 -9.46 7.02 -11.46
CA PRO A 48 -8.35 7.74 -12.07
C PRO A 48 -8.32 9.23 -11.70
N GLY A 49 -7.20 9.67 -11.11
CA GLY A 49 -6.98 11.04 -10.66
C GLY A 49 -7.15 11.23 -9.14
N GLU A 50 -7.79 10.29 -8.44
CA GLU A 50 -8.02 10.38 -7.00
C GLU A 50 -6.83 9.83 -6.19
N SER A 51 -6.69 10.36 -4.98
CA SER A 51 -5.63 9.98 -4.05
C SER A 51 -6.14 9.87 -2.61
N ILE A 52 -5.51 8.98 -1.86
CA ILE A 52 -5.72 8.80 -0.43
C ILE A 52 -4.40 8.98 0.32
N THR A 53 -4.45 9.73 1.42
CA THR A 53 -3.33 9.84 2.36
C THR A 53 -3.41 8.69 3.36
N ILE A 54 -2.35 7.89 3.41
CA ILE A 54 -2.17 6.85 4.43
C ILE A 54 -1.24 7.41 5.51
N THR A 55 -1.75 7.51 6.73
CA THR A 55 -0.96 7.91 7.89
C THR A 55 -0.38 6.69 8.61
N GLN A 56 0.64 6.90 9.45
CA GLN A 56 1.15 5.83 10.31
C GLN A 56 0.02 5.24 11.17
N GLY A 57 -0.01 3.91 11.31
CA GLY A 57 -1.05 3.18 12.03
C GLY A 57 -2.36 2.98 11.25
N LEU A 58 -2.46 3.45 10.00
CA LEU A 58 -3.59 3.11 9.14
C LEU A 58 -3.29 1.83 8.37
N TYR A 59 -3.86 0.72 8.81
CA TYR A 59 -3.84 -0.51 8.03
C TYR A 59 -4.59 -0.29 6.71
N HIS A 60 -3.99 -0.80 5.64
CA HIS A 60 -4.53 -0.67 4.30
C HIS A 60 -4.15 -1.86 3.42
N ASP A 61 -5.05 -2.26 2.53
CA ASP A 61 -4.79 -3.25 1.48
C ASP A 61 -5.06 -2.67 0.08
N PHE A 62 -4.81 -3.48 -0.94
CA PHE A 62 -5.05 -3.10 -2.33
C PHE A 62 -5.83 -4.21 -3.04
N ALA A 63 -6.94 -3.82 -3.66
CA ALA A 63 -7.60 -4.63 -4.67
C ALA A 63 -7.93 -3.79 -5.90
N VAL A 64 -8.04 -4.45 -7.05
CA VAL A 64 -8.54 -3.82 -8.28
C VAL A 64 -10.03 -4.15 -8.39
N GLU A 65 -10.85 -3.14 -8.65
CA GLU A 65 -12.28 -3.34 -8.88
C GLU A 65 -12.49 -4.21 -10.13
N ALA A 66 -13.19 -5.33 -9.95
CA ALA A 66 -13.41 -6.30 -11.01
C ALA A 66 -14.06 -5.66 -12.25
N GLY A 67 -13.51 -5.94 -13.42
CA GLY A 67 -14.02 -5.42 -14.70
C GLY A 67 -13.53 -4.01 -15.07
N THR A 68 -12.77 -3.32 -14.22
CA THR A 68 -12.26 -1.97 -14.52
C THR A 68 -10.91 -1.94 -15.24
N GLY A 69 -10.21 -3.08 -15.30
CA GLY A 69 -8.90 -3.21 -15.92
C GLY A 69 -7.74 -2.88 -14.96
N ALA A 70 -6.52 -2.89 -15.50
CA ALA A 70 -5.32 -2.62 -14.70
C ALA A 70 -5.29 -1.19 -14.17
N VAL A 71 -4.65 -0.99 -13.01
CA VAL A 71 -4.49 0.33 -12.36
C VAL A 71 -3.01 0.70 -12.30
N LEU A 72 -2.69 1.93 -12.67
CA LEU A 72 -1.38 2.52 -12.42
C LEU A 72 -1.40 3.23 -11.07
N LEU A 73 -0.82 2.62 -10.04
CA LEU A 73 -0.66 3.24 -8.73
C LEU A 73 0.63 4.08 -8.69
N GLY A 74 0.50 5.30 -8.19
CA GLY A 74 1.61 6.17 -7.82
C GLY A 74 1.66 6.33 -6.31
N GLU A 75 2.86 6.32 -5.75
CA GLU A 75 3.09 6.68 -4.36
C GLU A 75 3.92 7.96 -4.30
N VAL A 76 3.51 8.85 -3.40
CA VAL A 76 4.32 10.00 -2.96
C VAL A 76 4.24 9.95 -1.45
N SER A 77 5.40 9.80 -0.81
CA SER A 77 5.53 9.54 0.62
C SER A 77 6.74 10.27 1.19
N MET A 78 6.94 10.13 2.50
CA MET A 78 8.23 10.44 3.12
C MET A 78 9.28 9.40 2.67
N CYS A 79 10.46 9.40 3.31
CA CYS A 79 11.45 8.35 3.03
C CYS A 79 10.83 6.96 3.26
N ASN A 80 10.94 6.09 2.26
CA ASN A 80 10.51 4.70 2.37
C ASN A 80 11.65 3.87 2.96
N ASP A 81 11.33 3.04 3.96
CA ASP A 81 12.20 2.01 4.51
C ASP A 81 11.47 0.67 4.50
N ASP A 82 11.54 -0.02 3.36
CA ASP A 82 10.87 -1.30 3.19
C ASP A 82 11.37 -2.40 4.14
N LEU A 83 12.56 -2.24 4.74
CA LEU A 83 13.16 -3.23 5.64
C LEU A 83 12.53 -3.18 7.04
N ASN A 84 12.21 -1.99 7.55
CA ASN A 84 11.82 -1.81 8.95
C ASN A 84 10.45 -1.15 9.16
N ASP A 85 9.92 -0.42 8.16
CA ASP A 85 8.71 0.41 8.33
C ASP A 85 7.43 -0.27 7.81
N ASN A 86 7.51 -1.58 7.54
CA ASN A 86 6.36 -2.38 7.13
C ASN A 86 5.91 -3.30 8.26
N ARG A 87 4.66 -3.10 8.73
CA ARG A 87 3.98 -4.03 9.63
C ARG A 87 2.79 -4.65 8.89
N PHE A 88 2.90 -5.94 8.60
CA PHE A 88 1.77 -6.71 8.06
C PHE A 88 0.92 -7.26 9.20
N TYR A 89 -0.40 -7.31 8.99
CA TYR A 89 -1.33 -7.90 9.96
C TYR A 89 -1.04 -9.40 10.16
N GLU A 90 -0.87 -10.12 9.05
CA GLU A 90 -0.38 -11.49 9.06
C GLU A 90 1.17 -11.52 9.10
N PRO A 91 1.80 -12.48 9.80
CA PRO A 91 3.26 -12.64 9.79
C PRO A 91 3.78 -13.02 8.40
N MET A 92 4.27 -12.04 7.64
CA MET A 92 4.81 -12.25 6.29
C MET A 92 6.08 -11.45 6.02
N GLY A 93 6.91 -11.96 5.13
CA GLY A 93 8.11 -11.27 4.66
C GLY A 93 7.79 -10.24 3.57
N ARG A 94 8.50 -9.10 3.58
CA ARG A 94 8.36 -8.04 2.59
C ARG A 94 8.92 -8.42 1.21
N PHE A 95 9.99 -9.21 1.19
CA PHE A 95 10.69 -9.66 0.00
C PHE A 95 10.59 -11.18 -0.10
N PRO A 96 10.18 -11.73 -1.26
CA PRO A 96 10.19 -13.17 -1.50
C PRO A 96 11.61 -13.69 -1.72
N THR A 97 11.80 -14.99 -1.55
CA THR A 97 13.00 -15.69 -2.05
C THR A 97 12.85 -15.97 -3.55
N VAL A 98 13.92 -15.74 -4.32
CA VAL A 98 13.96 -16.00 -5.77
C VAL A 98 14.69 -17.33 -6.04
N GLU A 99 14.15 -18.13 -6.96
CA GLU A 99 14.84 -19.29 -7.53
C GLU A 99 15.62 -18.83 -8.77
N GLU A 100 16.94 -18.97 -8.77
CA GLU A 100 17.83 -18.52 -9.85
C GLU A 100 17.91 -19.57 -10.97
N ASP A 101 16.80 -19.80 -11.66
CA ASP A 101 16.68 -20.81 -12.72
C ASP A 101 17.27 -20.34 -14.07
N GLU A 102 17.43 -19.03 -14.25
CA GLU A 102 18.09 -18.41 -15.40
C GLU A 102 18.89 -17.14 -15.02
N PRO A 103 19.82 -16.66 -15.87
CA PRO A 103 20.53 -15.41 -15.61
C PRO A 103 19.59 -14.19 -15.55
N ALA A 104 19.71 -13.39 -14.50
CA ALA A 104 18.87 -12.20 -14.30
C ALA A 104 18.97 -11.18 -15.46
N TYR A 105 17.83 -10.78 -16.02
CA TYR A 105 17.76 -9.69 -17.00
C TYR A 105 18.01 -8.30 -16.38
N ARG A 106 17.57 -8.10 -15.13
CA ARG A 106 17.74 -6.88 -14.33
C ARG A 106 17.84 -7.25 -12.85
N LEU A 107 18.52 -6.41 -12.09
CA LEU A 107 18.59 -6.54 -10.63
C LEU A 107 17.34 -5.97 -9.97
N LEU A 108 16.87 -6.60 -8.89
CA LEU A 108 15.86 -6.03 -8.01
C LEU A 108 16.47 -4.99 -7.06
N CYS A 109 15.64 -4.15 -6.47
CA CYS A 109 16.11 -3.03 -5.63
C CYS A 109 16.89 -3.47 -4.39
N ASN A 110 16.67 -4.69 -3.91
CA ASN A 110 17.31 -5.30 -2.74
C ASN A 110 18.53 -6.19 -3.09
N GLU A 111 18.97 -6.21 -4.35
CA GLU A 111 20.02 -7.14 -4.85
C GLU A 111 21.23 -6.41 -5.44
N TYR A 112 21.30 -5.10 -5.28
CA TYR A 112 22.48 -4.35 -5.72
C TYR A 112 23.73 -4.74 -4.92
N PRO A 113 24.91 -4.77 -5.56
CA PRO A 113 26.16 -4.91 -4.82
C PRO A 113 26.34 -3.73 -3.87
N PRO A 114 27.18 -3.88 -2.83
CA PRO A 114 27.55 -2.77 -1.96
C PRO A 114 27.94 -1.54 -2.78
N ALA A 115 27.47 -0.37 -2.35
CA ALA A 115 27.86 0.89 -2.94
C ALA A 115 29.39 1.05 -2.87
N ARG A 116 29.97 1.74 -3.86
CA ARG A 116 31.38 2.11 -3.81
C ARG A 116 31.55 3.26 -2.81
N ASP A 117 32.68 3.24 -2.09
CA ASP A 117 33.11 4.34 -1.20
C ASP A 117 33.28 5.67 -1.96
#